data_AF-A0A5M4FD08-F1
#
_entry.id   AF-A0A5M4FD08-F1
#
_cell.length_a   1.000
_cell.length_b   1.000
_cell.length_c   1.000
_cell.angle_alpha   90.00
_cell.angle_beta   90.00
_cell.angle_gamma   90.00
#
_symmetry.space_group_name_H-M   'P 1'
#
loop_
_entity.id
_entity.type
_entity.pdbx_description
1 polymer ?
#
loop_
_entity_poly.entity_id
_entity_poly.type
_entity_poly.pdbx_seq_one_letter_code
_entity_poly.pdbx_strand_id
1 'polypeptide(L)'
;MGKKSRLKNKAAKKERMPFVARTFEGLPNEADWIALREFVPSATATITLASGQTVRICSLLPGNGAGIVRPDGEIWVGLQVAHNFGDISRDLAYVVETALEIEPGQPVRMTEPGVGPRLQDLIDPSSSFDVAVHEGFDYWVEGTDDRPETAELLAEANETIAPTVRLESVDSAYWTEMGPQRFLRWVMTDDETPLLDALARLKVRGEETLGEGTKLIGHFRAHGRLVPVWEFEASAADLEKPALEFRARLDAALADDSPLTSEQRSARAALLSGQVQIR
;
A
#
# COMPACT_ATOMS: atom_id res chain seq x y z
N MET A 1 6.97 18.13 63.09
CA MET A 1 7.86 17.32 62.22
C MET A 1 7.05 16.68 61.09
N GLY A 2 7.43 16.98 59.85
CA GLY A 2 7.34 16.09 58.67
C GLY A 2 6.02 15.43 58.25
N LYS A 3 5.17 16.16 57.52
CA LYS A 3 4.35 15.56 56.44
C LYS A 3 4.39 16.45 55.20
N LYS A 4 5.59 16.67 54.67
CA LYS A 4 5.80 17.16 53.29
C LYS A 4 6.28 15.98 52.44
N SER A 5 5.84 15.99 51.19
CA SER A 5 6.34 15.18 50.07
C SER A 5 5.80 13.76 49.96
N ARG A 6 4.69 13.63 49.20
CA ARG A 6 4.44 12.41 48.41
C ARG A 6 3.50 12.60 47.21
N LEU A 7 3.37 13.83 46.69
CA LEU A 7 2.90 14.03 45.32
C LEU A 7 4.09 13.79 44.38
N LYS A 8 4.52 12.53 44.26
CA LYS A 8 5.46 12.11 43.21
C LYS A 8 4.69 12.11 41.89
N ASN A 9 5.15 12.94 40.96
CA ASN A 9 4.91 12.93 39.51
C ASN A 9 4.18 11.67 39.03
N LYS A 10 2.85 11.77 38.94
CA LYS A 10 2.08 10.80 38.17
C LYS A 10 2.31 11.19 36.72
N ALA A 11 3.19 10.48 36.02
CA ALA A 11 3.41 10.67 34.59
C ALA A 11 2.04 10.77 33.89
N ALA A 12 1.88 11.74 33.00
CA ALA A 12 0.67 11.90 32.22
C ALA A 12 0.33 10.54 31.60
N LYS A 13 -0.92 10.09 31.77
CA LYS A 13 -1.34 8.78 31.29
C LYS A 13 -1.30 8.84 29.76
N LYS A 14 -0.33 8.16 29.16
CA LYS A 14 -0.17 8.10 27.71
C LYS A 14 -1.49 7.62 27.09
N GLU A 15 -2.03 8.43 26.20
CA GLU A 15 -3.27 8.08 25.51
C GLU A 15 -3.05 6.83 24.66
N ARG A 16 -4.01 5.90 24.68
CA ARG A 16 -3.90 4.64 23.95
C ARG A 16 -4.30 4.89 22.49
N MET A 17 -3.42 4.51 21.57
CA MET A 17 -3.72 4.59 20.12
C MET A 17 -5.03 3.84 19.82
N PRO A 18 -6.01 4.49 19.15
CA PRO A 18 -7.24 3.83 18.74
C PRO A 18 -6.94 2.77 17.68
N PHE A 19 -7.66 1.65 17.72
CA PHE A 19 -7.58 0.65 16.67
C PHE A 19 -8.31 1.14 15.43
N VAL A 20 -7.65 1.03 14.27
CA VAL A 20 -8.20 1.38 12.96
C VAL A 20 -8.01 0.18 12.04
N ALA A 21 -9.12 -0.43 11.60
CA ALA A 21 -9.07 -1.60 10.72
C ALA A 21 -8.66 -1.23 9.28
N ARG A 22 -9.13 -0.08 8.78
CA ARG A 22 -8.84 0.45 7.44
C ARG A 22 -7.96 1.70 7.51
N THR A 23 -6.66 1.47 7.44
CA THR A 23 -5.63 2.51 7.60
C THR A 23 -5.75 3.64 6.57
N PHE A 24 -6.10 3.32 5.32
CA PHE A 24 -6.10 4.29 4.22
C PHE A 24 -7.51 4.67 3.75
N GLU A 25 -8.56 4.26 4.48
CA GLU A 25 -9.94 4.62 4.17
C GLU A 25 -10.10 6.14 4.08
N GLY A 26 -10.74 6.62 3.01
CA GLY A 26 -10.96 8.04 2.75
C GLY A 26 -9.84 8.75 2.00
N LEU A 27 -8.70 8.10 1.76
CA LEU A 27 -7.65 8.63 0.89
C LEU A 27 -8.01 8.47 -0.60
N PRO A 28 -7.57 9.41 -1.47
CA PRO A 28 -7.65 9.21 -2.91
C PRO A 28 -6.88 7.95 -3.30
N ASN A 29 -7.49 7.11 -4.14
CA ASN A 29 -6.96 5.82 -4.59
C ASN A 29 -6.42 4.93 -3.44
N GLU A 30 -7.20 4.73 -2.37
CA GLU A 30 -6.85 3.89 -1.20
C GLU A 30 -6.08 2.60 -1.54
N ALA A 31 -6.49 1.91 -2.60
CA ALA A 31 -5.92 0.63 -3.01
C ALA A 31 -4.46 0.74 -3.48
N ASP A 32 -4.08 1.86 -4.10
CA ASP A 32 -2.69 2.11 -4.51
C ASP A 32 -1.79 2.41 -3.29
N TRP A 33 -2.29 3.10 -2.26
CA TRP A 33 -1.55 3.26 -0.99
C TRP A 33 -1.20 1.92 -0.36
N ILE A 34 -2.15 0.99 -0.37
CA ILE A 34 -1.96 -0.37 0.15
C ILE A 34 -0.88 -1.09 -0.67
N ALA A 35 -0.95 -1.01 -2.00
CA ALA A 35 0.02 -1.66 -2.87
C ALA A 35 1.44 -1.12 -2.66
N LEU A 36 1.60 0.20 -2.66
CA LEU A 36 2.89 0.86 -2.42
C LEU A 36 3.43 0.60 -1.01
N ARG A 37 2.55 0.48 -0.01
CA ARG A 37 2.95 0.16 1.37
C ARG A 37 3.38 -1.29 1.55
N GLU A 38 2.77 -2.23 0.84
CA GLU A 38 2.91 -3.65 1.19
C GLU A 38 3.76 -4.44 0.20
N PHE A 39 3.76 -4.12 -1.09
CA PHE A 39 4.35 -5.03 -2.07
C PHE A 39 4.85 -4.44 -3.40
N VAL A 40 4.61 -3.17 -3.70
CA VAL A 40 5.20 -2.49 -4.87
C VAL A 40 6.51 -1.85 -4.43
N PRO A 41 7.68 -2.40 -4.83
CA PRO A 41 8.96 -2.00 -4.25
C PRO A 41 9.41 -0.61 -4.69
N SER A 42 9.21 -0.27 -5.96
CA SER A 42 9.65 1.00 -6.53
C SER A 42 8.51 1.71 -7.25
N ALA A 43 7.91 2.66 -6.56
CA ALA A 43 6.91 3.54 -7.13
C ALA A 43 6.86 4.86 -6.38
N THR A 44 6.37 5.89 -7.06
CA THR A 44 6.09 7.19 -6.49
C THR A 44 4.69 7.65 -6.83
N ALA A 45 4.09 8.48 -5.98
CA ALA A 45 2.88 9.22 -6.27
C ALA A 45 3.03 10.65 -5.71
N THR A 46 2.20 11.58 -6.17
CA THR A 46 2.17 12.93 -5.62
C THR A 46 0.82 13.17 -4.96
N ILE A 47 0.84 13.79 -3.78
CA ILE A 47 -0.35 14.31 -3.11
C ILE A 47 -0.28 15.82 -2.96
N THR A 48 -1.43 16.44 -2.85
CA THR A 48 -1.59 17.84 -2.48
C THR A 48 -2.20 17.90 -1.08
N LEU A 49 -1.54 18.61 -0.17
CA LEU A 49 -2.08 18.89 1.16
C LEU A 49 -3.17 19.96 1.07
N ALA A 50 -4.07 20.02 2.05
CA ALA A 50 -5.09 21.05 2.15
C ALA A 50 -4.50 22.48 2.25
N SER A 51 -3.21 22.60 2.61
CA SER A 51 -2.45 23.86 2.57
C SER A 51 -2.02 24.29 1.17
N GLY A 52 -2.16 23.42 0.16
CA GLY A 52 -1.68 23.60 -1.21
C GLY A 52 -0.25 23.11 -1.46
N GLN A 53 0.47 22.68 -0.43
CA GLN A 53 1.83 22.11 -0.56
C GLN A 53 1.76 20.71 -1.18
N THR A 54 2.65 20.41 -2.11
CA THR A 54 2.80 19.06 -2.69
C THR A 54 3.78 18.21 -1.91
N VAL A 55 3.46 16.93 -1.75
CA VAL A 55 4.33 15.92 -1.12
C VAL A 55 4.47 14.73 -2.06
N ARG A 56 5.71 14.27 -2.25
CA ARG A 56 6.03 13.03 -2.97
C ARG A 56 5.89 11.86 -2.00
N ILE A 57 5.08 10.88 -2.37
CA ILE A 57 4.96 9.61 -1.68
C ILE A 57 5.80 8.59 -2.43
N CYS A 58 6.67 7.89 -1.72
CA CYS A 58 7.56 6.87 -2.27
C CYS A 58 7.27 5.54 -1.61
N SER A 59 7.24 4.44 -2.38
CA SER A 59 7.21 3.09 -1.79
C SER A 59 8.32 2.92 -0.77
N LEU A 60 9.55 3.27 -1.16
CA LEU A 60 10.75 3.17 -0.34
C LEU A 60 11.58 4.46 -0.44
N LEU A 61 12.23 4.83 0.66
CA LEU A 61 13.31 5.81 0.65
C LEU A 61 14.62 5.09 0.96
N PRO A 62 15.79 5.65 0.61
CA PRO A 62 17.08 5.09 0.99
C PRO A 62 17.13 4.73 2.48
N GLY A 63 17.54 3.50 2.81
CA GLY A 63 17.61 3.00 4.18
C GLY A 63 16.25 2.85 4.87
N ASN A 64 15.15 2.77 4.11
CA ASN A 64 13.76 2.68 4.60
C ASN A 64 13.40 3.86 5.52
N GLY A 65 13.89 5.05 5.16
CA GLY A 65 13.63 6.30 5.87
C GLY A 65 12.14 6.68 5.87
N ALA A 66 11.70 7.35 6.94
CA ALA A 66 10.32 7.79 7.07
C ALA A 66 9.98 8.95 6.13
N GLY A 67 10.89 9.91 6.00
CA GLY A 67 10.75 11.04 5.09
C GLY A 67 12.06 11.80 4.93
N ILE A 68 12.11 12.70 3.95
CA ILE A 68 13.22 13.62 3.71
C ILE A 68 12.69 14.92 3.11
N VAL A 69 13.23 16.05 3.56
CA VAL A 69 13.09 17.32 2.85
C VAL A 69 14.33 17.49 2.00
N ARG A 70 14.17 17.52 0.69
CA ARG A 70 15.26 17.59 -0.27
C ARG A 70 15.90 18.99 -0.29
N PRO A 71 17.12 19.16 -0.86
CA PRO A 71 17.78 20.45 -0.91
C PRO A 71 17.01 21.55 -1.66
N ASP A 72 16.17 21.16 -2.62
CA ASP A 72 15.27 22.04 -3.38
C ASP A 72 13.94 22.32 -2.64
N GLY A 73 13.75 21.74 -1.44
CA GLY A 73 12.56 21.91 -0.61
C GLY A 73 11.45 20.90 -0.89
N GLU A 74 11.61 19.95 -1.83
CA GLU A 74 10.61 18.91 -2.02
C GLU A 74 10.52 17.99 -0.79
N ILE A 75 9.30 17.69 -0.37
CA ILE A 75 9.03 16.76 0.73
C ILE A 75 8.74 15.39 0.17
N TRP A 76 9.52 14.40 0.59
CA TRP A 76 9.32 12.99 0.23
C TRP A 76 9.02 12.16 1.48
N VAL A 77 8.04 11.27 1.38
CA VAL A 77 7.58 10.40 2.47
C VAL A 77 7.63 8.95 2.03
N GLY A 78 8.28 8.10 2.82
CA GLY A 78 8.41 6.66 2.58
C GLY A 78 7.25 5.87 3.19
N LEU A 79 6.69 4.92 2.43
CA LEU A 79 5.61 4.06 2.89
C LEU A 79 6.12 2.78 3.56
N GLN A 80 7.12 2.12 2.98
CA GLN A 80 7.71 0.88 3.50
C GLN A 80 8.79 1.21 4.52
N VAL A 81 8.36 1.25 5.78
CA VAL A 81 9.18 1.66 6.93
C VAL A 81 9.09 0.61 8.03
N ALA A 82 10.15 0.49 8.83
CA ALA A 82 10.20 -0.52 9.90
C ALA A 82 9.36 -0.15 11.15
N HIS A 83 9.03 1.13 11.33
CA HIS A 83 8.26 1.59 12.47
C HIS A 83 6.75 1.34 12.28
N ASN A 84 6.05 1.17 13.40
CA ASN A 84 4.60 1.08 13.46
C ASN A 84 4.15 1.48 14.87
N PHE A 85 3.52 2.64 15.01
CA PHE A 85 3.01 3.11 16.31
C PHE A 85 1.51 2.85 16.50
N GLY A 86 0.90 2.02 15.65
CA GLY A 86 -0.44 1.47 15.79
C GLY A 86 -1.43 1.92 14.73
N ASP A 87 -1.27 3.13 14.18
CA ASP A 87 -2.05 3.64 13.04
C ASP A 87 -1.10 4.29 12.04
N ILE A 88 -0.78 3.57 10.96
CA ILE A 88 0.17 4.02 9.94
C ILE A 88 -0.28 5.34 9.29
N SER A 89 -1.58 5.64 9.22
CA SER A 89 -2.01 6.93 8.70
C SER A 89 -1.59 8.10 9.60
N ARG A 90 -1.54 7.91 10.92
CA ARG A 90 -1.04 8.91 11.87
C ARG A 90 0.47 8.99 11.84
N ASP A 91 1.14 7.86 11.64
CA ASP A 91 2.59 7.85 11.45
C ASP A 91 2.96 8.69 10.21
N LEU A 92 2.23 8.54 9.10
CA LEU A 92 2.43 9.33 7.89
C LEU A 92 2.08 10.81 8.09
N ALA A 93 0.98 11.12 8.78
CA ALA A 93 0.61 12.49 9.10
C ALA A 93 1.72 13.19 9.90
N TYR A 94 2.24 12.52 10.92
CA TYR A 94 3.35 13.04 11.73
C TYR A 94 4.60 13.30 10.89
N VAL A 95 4.94 12.40 9.96
CA VAL A 95 6.09 12.60 9.06
C VAL A 95 5.87 13.83 8.17
N VAL A 96 4.68 13.99 7.60
CA VAL A 96 4.33 15.16 6.77
C VAL A 96 4.42 16.45 7.58
N GLU A 97 3.80 16.50 8.77
CA GLU A 97 3.84 17.68 9.64
C GLU A 97 5.28 18.03 10.06
N THR A 98 6.07 17.03 10.44
CA THR A 98 7.48 17.24 10.79
C THR A 98 8.27 17.76 9.60
N ALA A 99 8.02 17.23 8.40
CA ALA A 99 8.71 17.68 7.18
C ALA A 99 8.43 19.15 6.83
N LEU A 100 7.23 19.64 7.14
CA LEU A 100 6.86 21.04 6.92
C LEU A 100 7.61 22.03 7.84
N GLU A 101 8.20 21.54 8.94
CA GLU A 101 8.87 22.37 9.95
C GLU A 101 10.40 22.32 9.89
N ILE A 102 10.99 21.35 9.16
CA ILE A 102 12.44 21.18 9.10
C ILE A 102 13.06 21.82 7.85
N GLU A 103 14.32 22.23 7.98
CA GLU A 103 15.08 22.85 6.90
C GLU A 103 15.35 21.88 5.72
N PRO A 104 15.41 22.37 4.47
CA PRO A 104 15.83 21.60 3.31
C PRO A 104 17.15 20.83 3.49
N GLY A 105 17.22 19.65 2.90
CA GLY A 105 18.38 18.74 2.97
C GLY A 105 18.46 17.90 4.25
N GLN A 106 17.38 17.79 5.02
CA GLN A 106 17.35 17.02 6.27
C GLN A 106 16.39 15.82 6.17
N PRO A 107 16.78 14.64 6.72
CA PRO A 107 15.86 13.53 6.87
C PRO A 107 14.85 13.80 7.99
N VAL A 108 13.62 13.34 7.81
CA VAL A 108 12.59 13.35 8.85
C VAL A 108 12.88 12.22 9.83
N ARG A 109 13.17 12.58 11.08
CA ARG A 109 13.41 11.60 12.14
C ARG A 109 12.10 11.18 12.77
N MET A 110 11.77 9.90 12.62
CA MET A 110 10.57 9.36 13.25
C MET A 110 10.76 9.23 14.77
N THR A 111 9.82 9.79 15.51
CA THR A 111 9.62 9.52 16.94
C THR A 111 8.18 9.07 17.15
N GLU A 112 7.87 8.50 18.32
CA GLU A 112 6.51 8.06 18.60
C GLU A 112 5.53 9.26 18.59
N PRO A 113 4.58 9.31 17.64
CA PRO A 113 3.80 10.52 17.37
C PRO A 113 2.71 10.78 18.42
N GLY A 114 2.37 9.75 19.21
CA GLY A 114 1.18 9.79 20.07
C GLY A 114 -0.11 9.83 19.25
N VAL A 115 -1.22 10.21 19.88
CA VAL A 115 -2.49 10.37 19.16
C VAL A 115 -2.52 11.76 18.53
N GLY A 116 -2.42 11.83 17.21
CA GLY A 116 -2.46 13.06 16.39
C GLY A 116 -3.40 12.94 15.19
N PRO A 117 -3.45 13.89 14.25
CA PRO A 117 -4.29 13.77 13.05
C PRO A 117 -3.93 12.53 12.23
N ARG A 118 -4.86 12.08 11.40
CA ARG A 118 -4.59 11.09 10.35
C ARG A 118 -4.20 11.82 9.06
N LEU A 119 -3.56 11.11 8.14
CA LEU A 119 -3.15 11.68 6.86
C LEU A 119 -4.35 12.22 6.04
N GLN A 120 -5.51 11.56 6.18
CA GLN A 120 -6.79 12.01 5.60
C GLN A 120 -7.16 13.43 6.03
N ASP A 121 -6.78 13.84 7.23
CA ASP A 121 -7.11 15.17 7.77
C ASP A 121 -6.20 16.26 7.17
N LEU A 122 -5.08 15.88 6.54
CA LEU A 122 -4.08 16.79 5.99
C LEU A 122 -4.16 16.94 4.46
N ILE A 123 -4.69 15.94 3.77
CA ILE A 123 -4.74 15.89 2.31
C ILE A 123 -5.94 16.68 1.78
N ASP A 124 -5.74 17.40 0.67
CA ASP A 124 -6.85 17.99 -0.08
C ASP A 124 -7.73 16.83 -0.62
N PRO A 125 -9.04 16.80 -0.33
CA PRO A 125 -9.94 15.76 -0.83
C PRO A 125 -9.99 15.63 -2.37
N SER A 126 -9.56 16.67 -3.09
CA SER A 126 -9.46 16.69 -4.54
C SER A 126 -8.07 16.30 -5.09
N SER A 127 -7.11 16.03 -4.20
CA SER A 127 -5.78 15.55 -4.57
C SER A 127 -5.88 14.28 -5.42
N SER A 128 -5.09 14.21 -6.48
CA SER A 128 -4.84 12.94 -7.15
C SER A 128 -3.89 12.07 -6.33
N PHE A 129 -3.75 10.83 -6.75
CA PHE A 129 -2.73 9.91 -6.29
C PHE A 129 -2.32 9.05 -7.49
N ASP A 130 -1.62 9.70 -8.42
CA ASP A 130 -1.20 9.09 -9.68
C ASP A 130 0.12 8.36 -9.48
N VAL A 131 0.07 7.03 -9.54
CA VAL A 131 1.22 6.16 -9.32
C VAL A 131 2.08 6.07 -10.58
N ALA A 132 3.38 6.34 -10.42
CA ALA A 132 4.43 5.97 -11.37
C ALA A 132 5.25 4.82 -10.77
N VAL A 133 5.28 3.67 -11.45
CA VAL A 133 6.13 2.53 -11.11
C VAL A 133 7.46 2.67 -11.84
N HIS A 134 8.56 2.40 -11.16
CA HIS A 134 9.92 2.54 -11.70
C HIS A 134 10.60 1.18 -11.83
N GLU A 135 11.48 1.03 -12.82
CA GLU A 135 12.26 -0.21 -13.02
C GLU A 135 13.27 -0.46 -11.89
N GLY A 136 13.74 0.61 -11.26
CA GLY A 136 14.70 0.61 -10.17
C GLY A 136 14.49 1.81 -9.25
N PHE A 137 15.49 2.13 -8.44
CA PHE A 137 15.46 3.23 -7.48
C PHE A 137 16.14 4.50 -7.99
N ASP A 138 16.33 4.66 -9.30
CA ASP A 138 17.01 5.82 -9.90
C ASP A 138 16.34 7.15 -9.53
N TYR A 139 15.03 7.13 -9.25
CA TYR A 139 14.33 8.30 -8.75
C TYR A 139 14.95 8.86 -7.45
N TRP A 140 15.62 8.05 -6.60
CA TRP A 140 16.28 8.52 -5.37
C TRP A 140 17.33 9.60 -5.59
N VAL A 141 17.95 9.65 -6.78
CA VAL A 141 19.05 10.57 -7.09
C VAL A 141 18.66 11.70 -8.04
N GLU A 142 17.42 11.73 -8.55
CA GLU A 142 16.93 12.75 -9.48
C GLU A 142 17.13 14.17 -8.94
N GLY A 143 17.99 14.97 -9.54
CA GLY A 143 18.24 16.35 -9.08
C GLY A 143 19.19 16.47 -7.88
N THR A 144 19.94 15.40 -7.56
CA THR A 144 21.13 15.47 -6.69
C THR A 144 22.42 15.41 -7.49
N ASP A 145 23.52 15.91 -6.92
CA ASP A 145 24.86 15.70 -7.48
C ASP A 145 25.27 14.23 -7.32
N ASP A 146 25.78 13.61 -8.38
CA ASP A 146 26.26 12.23 -8.40
C ASP A 146 27.42 12.02 -7.41
N ARG A 147 27.11 11.48 -6.23
CA ARG A 147 28.11 11.09 -5.22
C ARG A 147 28.36 9.57 -5.30
N PRO A 148 29.63 9.11 -5.33
CA PRO A 148 29.97 7.68 -5.46
C PRO A 148 29.31 6.77 -4.42
N GLU A 149 29.26 7.20 -3.15
CA GLU A 149 28.61 6.44 -2.07
C GLU A 149 27.10 6.25 -2.29
N THR A 150 26.45 7.20 -2.97
CA THR A 150 25.02 7.10 -3.31
C THR A 150 24.80 6.13 -4.48
N ALA A 151 25.75 6.06 -5.42
CA ALA A 151 25.69 5.13 -6.55
C ALA A 151 25.85 3.66 -6.09
N GLU A 152 26.73 3.38 -5.12
CA GLU A 152 26.89 2.02 -4.58
C GLU A 152 25.62 1.55 -3.84
N LEU A 153 25.03 2.40 -2.99
CA LEU A 153 23.76 2.10 -2.31
C LEU A 153 22.61 1.89 -3.29
N LEU A 154 22.55 2.67 -4.36
CA LEU A 154 21.55 2.53 -5.41
C LEU A 154 21.71 1.20 -6.17
N ALA A 155 22.94 0.84 -6.52
CA ALA A 155 23.24 -0.43 -7.18
C ALA A 155 22.83 -1.63 -6.31
N GLU A 156 23.19 -1.62 -5.02
CA GLU A 156 22.80 -2.67 -4.07
C GLU A 156 21.27 -2.78 -3.93
N ALA A 157 20.56 -1.65 -3.83
CA ALA A 157 19.11 -1.65 -3.75
C ALA A 157 18.47 -2.26 -5.01
N ASN A 158 18.99 -1.90 -6.19
CA ASN A 158 18.51 -2.40 -7.48
C ASN A 158 18.77 -3.90 -7.70
N GLU A 159 19.76 -4.51 -7.05
CA GLU A 159 19.98 -5.97 -7.15
C GLU A 159 18.84 -6.79 -6.51
N THR A 160 18.09 -6.18 -5.59
CA THR A 160 17.04 -6.87 -4.82
C THR A 160 15.62 -6.61 -5.32
N ILE A 161 15.46 -5.71 -6.29
CA ILE A 161 14.14 -5.29 -6.75
C ILE A 161 13.45 -6.39 -7.56
N ALA A 162 12.18 -6.63 -7.25
CA ALA A 162 11.31 -7.44 -8.08
C ALA A 162 10.68 -6.57 -9.19
N PRO A 163 10.90 -6.87 -10.48
CA PRO A 163 10.25 -6.17 -11.58
C PRO A 163 8.74 -6.11 -11.33
N THR A 164 8.17 -4.91 -11.47
CA THR A 164 6.77 -4.66 -11.15
C THR A 164 6.16 -3.77 -12.22
N VAL A 165 4.94 -4.09 -12.64
CA VAL A 165 4.18 -3.30 -13.62
C VAL A 165 2.77 -3.11 -13.07
N ARG A 166 2.27 -1.88 -13.10
CA ARG A 166 0.86 -1.58 -12.82
C ARG A 166 0.06 -1.79 -14.10
N LEU A 167 -1.05 -2.52 -14.04
CA LEU A 167 -1.96 -2.60 -15.17
C LEU A 167 -2.69 -1.25 -15.36
N GLU A 168 -2.99 -0.91 -16.61
CA GLU A 168 -3.66 0.35 -16.97
C GLU A 168 -5.18 0.18 -17.15
N SER A 169 -5.63 -1.02 -17.53
CA SER A 169 -7.03 -1.33 -17.81
C SER A 169 -7.91 -1.42 -16.57
N VAL A 170 -7.32 -1.58 -15.38
CA VAL A 170 -8.01 -1.73 -14.10
C VAL A 170 -7.24 -1.05 -12.98
N ASP A 171 -7.95 -0.65 -11.94
CA ASP A 171 -7.34 0.02 -10.79
C ASP A 171 -6.57 -0.95 -9.90
N SER A 172 -5.38 -0.53 -9.45
CA SER A 172 -4.61 -1.15 -8.37
C SER A 172 -4.28 -2.65 -8.53
N ALA A 173 -4.08 -3.09 -9.77
CA ALA A 173 -3.57 -4.41 -10.11
C ALA A 173 -2.09 -4.34 -10.50
N TYR A 174 -1.25 -5.08 -9.79
CA TYR A 174 0.20 -5.04 -9.97
C TYR A 174 0.76 -6.41 -10.31
N TRP A 175 1.32 -6.50 -11.51
CA TRP A 175 2.09 -7.64 -11.97
C TRP A 175 3.50 -7.57 -11.36
N THR A 176 4.05 -8.70 -10.95
CA THR A 176 5.45 -8.78 -10.51
C THR A 176 6.10 -10.10 -10.94
N GLU A 177 7.41 -10.06 -11.15
CA GLU A 177 8.25 -11.23 -11.38
C GLU A 177 9.11 -11.51 -10.14
N MET A 178 8.97 -12.71 -9.57
CA MET A 178 9.73 -13.16 -8.40
C MET A 178 10.39 -14.51 -8.70
N GLY A 179 11.65 -14.46 -9.14
CA GLY A 179 12.36 -15.64 -9.61
C GLY A 179 11.68 -16.24 -10.84
N PRO A 180 11.31 -17.54 -10.85
CA PRO A 180 10.63 -18.14 -11.99
C PRO A 180 9.12 -17.87 -12.03
N GLN A 181 8.54 -17.32 -10.96
CA GLN A 181 7.08 -17.15 -10.82
C GLN A 181 6.68 -15.72 -11.11
N ARG A 182 5.49 -15.54 -11.70
CA ARG A 182 4.87 -14.23 -11.89
C ARG A 182 3.53 -14.19 -11.18
N PHE A 183 3.24 -13.04 -10.59
CA PHE A 183 2.02 -12.83 -9.82
C PHE A 183 1.30 -11.56 -10.22
N LEU A 184 -0.02 -11.59 -10.19
CA LEU A 184 -0.86 -10.39 -10.18
C LEU A 184 -1.44 -10.27 -8.77
N ARG A 185 -1.08 -9.20 -8.08
CA ARG A 185 -1.62 -8.82 -6.77
C ARG A 185 -2.57 -7.65 -6.99
N TRP A 186 -3.85 -7.85 -6.70
CA TRP A 186 -4.87 -6.87 -7.01
C TRP A 186 -5.58 -6.43 -5.74
N VAL A 187 -5.38 -5.18 -5.34
CA VAL A 187 -6.05 -4.63 -4.16
C VAL A 187 -7.49 -4.28 -4.53
N MET A 188 -8.45 -5.03 -4.00
CA MET A 188 -9.87 -4.82 -4.30
C MET A 188 -10.51 -3.87 -3.28
N THR A 189 -11.22 -2.85 -3.78
CA THR A 189 -11.95 -1.86 -2.96
C THR A 189 -13.38 -2.30 -2.63
N ASP A 190 -13.81 -3.44 -3.13
CA ASP A 190 -15.06 -4.09 -2.75
C ASP A 190 -15.05 -4.53 -1.28
N ASP A 191 -16.21 -4.59 -0.64
CA ASP A 191 -16.33 -5.11 0.72
C ASP A 191 -15.95 -6.60 0.77
N GLU A 192 -15.22 -7.00 1.81
CA GLU A 192 -14.61 -8.35 1.88
C GLU A 192 -15.65 -9.47 1.75
N THR A 193 -16.79 -9.36 2.45
CA THR A 193 -17.80 -10.43 2.43
C THR A 193 -18.44 -10.58 1.05
N PRO A 194 -19.00 -9.54 0.43
CA PRO A 194 -19.48 -9.59 -0.96
C PRO A 194 -18.41 -10.06 -1.95
N LEU A 195 -17.16 -9.61 -1.81
CA LEU A 195 -16.07 -10.02 -2.69
C LEU A 195 -15.77 -11.51 -2.61
N LEU A 196 -15.67 -12.08 -1.41
CA LEU A 196 -15.47 -13.51 -1.21
C LEU A 196 -16.64 -14.34 -1.76
N ASP A 197 -17.86 -13.83 -1.59
CA ASP A 197 -19.08 -14.41 -2.12
C ASP A 197 -19.06 -14.42 -3.66
N ALA A 198 -18.67 -13.32 -4.29
CA ALA A 198 -18.56 -13.21 -5.75
C ALA A 198 -17.45 -14.09 -6.33
N LEU A 199 -16.27 -14.12 -5.70
CA LEU A 199 -15.17 -15.02 -6.07
C LEU A 199 -15.56 -16.49 -5.93
N ALA A 200 -16.34 -16.85 -4.90
CA ALA A 200 -16.84 -18.21 -4.75
C ALA A 200 -17.83 -18.60 -5.86
N ARG A 201 -18.69 -17.68 -6.30
CA ARG A 201 -19.57 -17.88 -7.46
C ARG A 201 -18.77 -18.13 -8.73
N LEU A 202 -17.77 -17.29 -9.00
CA LEU A 202 -16.89 -17.44 -10.16
C LEU A 202 -16.14 -18.77 -10.12
N LYS A 203 -15.61 -19.15 -8.95
CA LYS A 203 -14.87 -20.39 -8.76
C LYS A 203 -15.68 -21.65 -9.08
N VAL A 204 -16.95 -21.68 -8.67
CA VAL A 204 -17.84 -22.81 -9.00
C VAL A 204 -18.11 -22.91 -10.49
N ARG A 205 -18.08 -21.78 -11.22
CA ARG A 205 -18.23 -21.75 -12.69
C ARG A 205 -16.92 -21.96 -13.45
N GLY A 206 -15.78 -22.02 -12.77
CA GLY A 206 -14.46 -22.04 -13.41
C GLY A 206 -14.09 -20.71 -14.07
N GLU A 207 -14.68 -19.61 -13.60
CA GLU A 207 -14.52 -18.25 -14.13
C GLU A 207 -13.63 -17.37 -13.25
N GLU A 208 -12.96 -17.91 -12.23
CA GLU A 208 -12.09 -17.18 -11.31
C GLU A 208 -10.70 -16.86 -11.89
N THR A 209 -10.41 -17.32 -13.10
CA THR A 209 -9.12 -17.13 -13.80
C THR A 209 -9.12 -15.85 -14.64
N LEU A 210 -7.92 -15.34 -14.90
CA LEU A 210 -7.62 -14.24 -15.82
C LEU A 210 -7.25 -14.76 -17.22
N GLY A 211 -7.93 -15.81 -17.68
CA GLY A 211 -7.62 -16.47 -18.95
C GLY A 211 -6.77 -17.73 -18.80
N GLU A 212 -6.37 -18.30 -19.94
CA GLU A 212 -5.63 -19.56 -20.00
C GLU A 212 -4.27 -19.46 -19.29
N GLY A 213 -3.90 -20.50 -18.54
CA GLY A 213 -2.63 -20.55 -17.82
C GLY A 213 -2.56 -19.67 -16.57
N THR A 214 -3.67 -19.04 -16.16
CA THR A 214 -3.74 -18.25 -14.93
C THR A 214 -4.47 -19.01 -13.82
N LYS A 215 -4.00 -18.86 -12.58
CA LYS A 215 -4.56 -19.56 -11.43
C LYS A 215 -4.70 -18.61 -10.24
N LEU A 216 -5.91 -18.46 -9.71
CA LEU A 216 -6.12 -17.83 -8.41
C LEU A 216 -5.54 -18.74 -7.32
N ILE A 217 -4.39 -18.37 -6.77
CA ILE A 217 -3.66 -19.20 -5.79
C ILE A 217 -4.08 -18.90 -4.35
N GLY A 218 -4.74 -17.78 -4.11
CA GLY A 218 -5.23 -17.39 -2.80
C GLY A 218 -5.41 -15.89 -2.68
N HIS A 219 -5.39 -15.41 -1.45
CA HIS A 219 -5.46 -13.98 -1.15
C HIS A 219 -4.73 -13.67 0.16
N PHE A 220 -4.45 -12.40 0.40
CA PHE A 220 -4.09 -11.89 1.73
C PHE A 220 -4.96 -10.69 2.09
N ARG A 221 -4.84 -10.22 3.33
CA ARG A 221 -5.50 -9.01 3.81
C ARG A 221 -4.45 -7.96 4.11
N ALA A 222 -4.70 -6.75 3.67
CA ALA A 222 -3.84 -5.60 3.94
C ALA A 222 -4.71 -4.37 4.19
N HIS A 223 -4.49 -3.69 5.31
CA HIS A 223 -5.20 -2.46 5.70
C HIS A 223 -6.73 -2.53 5.55
N GLY A 224 -7.32 -3.67 5.89
CA GLY A 224 -8.77 -3.91 5.83
C GLY A 224 -9.32 -4.11 4.41
N ARG A 225 -8.47 -4.35 3.41
CA ARG A 225 -8.83 -4.78 2.06
C ARG A 225 -8.33 -6.19 1.76
N LEU A 226 -9.01 -6.86 0.83
CA LEU A 226 -8.61 -8.15 0.32
C LEU A 226 -7.71 -7.96 -0.91
N VAL A 227 -6.65 -8.74 -0.99
CA VAL A 227 -5.74 -8.77 -2.13
C VAL A 227 -5.70 -10.18 -2.69
N PRO A 228 -6.57 -10.52 -3.65
CA PRO A 228 -6.46 -11.76 -4.40
C PRO A 228 -5.16 -11.82 -5.21
N VAL A 229 -4.61 -13.03 -5.35
CA VAL A 229 -3.33 -13.27 -6.02
C VAL A 229 -3.47 -14.35 -7.08
N TRP A 230 -3.12 -14.01 -8.31
CA TRP A 230 -3.02 -14.96 -9.41
C TRP A 230 -1.56 -15.29 -9.71
N GLU A 231 -1.29 -16.55 -10.04
CA GLU A 231 -0.03 -17.04 -10.60
C GLU A 231 -0.22 -17.36 -12.08
N PHE A 232 0.78 -17.05 -12.92
CA PHE A 232 0.75 -17.27 -14.37
C PHE A 232 2.15 -17.15 -14.99
N GLU A 233 2.25 -17.42 -16.29
CA GLU A 233 3.47 -17.25 -17.09
C GLU A 233 3.44 -16.02 -18.02
N ALA A 234 2.27 -15.40 -18.17
CA ALA A 234 2.03 -14.28 -19.08
C ALA A 234 2.76 -12.99 -18.66
N SER A 235 3.04 -12.13 -19.65
CA SER A 235 3.57 -10.78 -19.40
C SER A 235 2.46 -9.86 -18.85
N ALA A 236 2.85 -8.70 -18.29
CA ALA A 236 1.88 -7.72 -17.81
C ALA A 236 0.92 -7.24 -18.93
N ALA A 237 1.46 -6.97 -20.13
CA ALA A 237 0.67 -6.51 -21.27
C ALA A 237 -0.40 -7.51 -21.71
N ASP A 238 -0.11 -8.81 -21.60
CA ASP A 238 -1.06 -9.88 -21.93
C ASP A 238 -2.23 -9.96 -20.95
N LEU A 239 -2.11 -9.37 -19.76
CA LEU A 239 -3.13 -9.40 -18.71
C LEU A 239 -4.10 -8.22 -18.76
N GLU A 240 -3.83 -7.16 -19.52
CA GLU A 240 -4.70 -5.98 -19.58
C GLU A 240 -6.13 -6.35 -19.95
N LYS A 241 -6.31 -7.00 -21.10
CA LYS A 241 -7.64 -7.40 -21.56
C LYS A 241 -8.29 -8.44 -20.63
N PRO A 242 -7.61 -9.53 -20.22
CA PRO A 242 -8.20 -10.50 -19.30
C PRO A 242 -8.57 -9.94 -17.92
N ALA A 243 -7.81 -8.97 -17.39
CA ALA A 243 -8.11 -8.31 -16.12
C ALA A 243 -9.40 -7.49 -16.24
N LEU A 244 -9.57 -6.73 -17.31
CA LEU A 244 -10.80 -5.98 -17.58
C LEU A 244 -12.02 -6.91 -17.75
N GLU A 245 -11.86 -8.01 -18.49
CA GLU A 245 -12.93 -9.02 -18.65
C GLU A 245 -13.25 -9.74 -17.34
N PHE A 246 -12.25 -9.99 -16.49
CA PHE A 246 -12.47 -10.51 -15.15
C PHE A 246 -13.22 -9.51 -14.26
N ARG A 247 -12.85 -8.22 -14.29
CA ARG A 247 -13.55 -7.17 -13.54
C ARG A 247 -15.04 -7.16 -13.89
N ALA A 248 -15.38 -7.21 -15.17
CA ALA A 248 -16.78 -7.26 -15.61
C ALA A 248 -17.54 -8.50 -15.09
N ARG A 249 -16.90 -9.68 -15.09
CA ARG A 249 -17.48 -10.92 -14.51
C ARG A 249 -17.65 -10.81 -13.00
N LEU A 250 -16.68 -10.19 -12.32
CA LEU A 250 -16.71 -9.97 -10.89
C LEU A 250 -17.83 -8.98 -10.50
N ASP A 251 -18.00 -7.91 -11.25
CA ASP A 251 -19.09 -6.93 -11.05
C ASP A 251 -20.46 -7.60 -11.19
N ALA A 252 -20.64 -8.44 -12.21
CA ALA A 252 -21.85 -9.21 -12.38
C ALA A 252 -22.11 -10.18 -11.21
N ALA A 253 -21.06 -10.80 -10.67
CA ALA A 253 -21.16 -11.69 -9.53
C ALA A 253 -21.37 -10.96 -8.18
N LEU A 254 -20.89 -9.72 -8.05
CA LEU A 254 -21.14 -8.85 -6.89
C LEU A 254 -22.57 -8.32 -6.87
N ALA A 255 -23.16 -8.08 -8.05
CA ALA A 255 -24.55 -7.66 -8.18
C ALA A 255 -25.57 -8.80 -7.91
N ASP A 256 -25.12 -10.06 -7.85
CA ASP A 256 -25.97 -11.22 -7.55
C ASP A 256 -26.19 -11.36 -6.04
N ASP A 257 -27.38 -10.94 -5.59
CA ASP A 257 -27.83 -11.00 -4.20
C ASP A 257 -28.45 -12.35 -3.79
N SER A 258 -28.49 -13.32 -4.71
CA SER A 258 -29.06 -14.64 -4.41
C SER A 258 -28.24 -15.37 -3.33
N PRO A 259 -28.89 -16.12 -2.43
CA PRO A 259 -28.18 -16.89 -1.42
C PRO A 259 -27.20 -17.89 -2.04
N LEU A 260 -26.01 -17.99 -1.46
CA LEU A 260 -25.01 -18.96 -1.91
C LEU A 260 -25.54 -20.41 -1.86
N THR A 261 -25.32 -21.13 -2.96
CA THR A 261 -25.57 -22.58 -3.00
C THR A 261 -24.64 -23.32 -2.04
N SER A 262 -24.91 -24.62 -1.78
CA SER A 262 -24.02 -25.43 -0.95
C SER A 262 -22.60 -25.51 -1.51
N GLU A 263 -22.46 -25.57 -2.83
CA GLU A 263 -21.17 -25.65 -3.51
C GLU A 263 -20.40 -24.32 -3.39
N GLN A 264 -21.09 -23.20 -3.60
CA GLN A 264 -20.49 -21.87 -3.46
C GLN A 264 -20.09 -21.58 -2.01
N ARG A 265 -20.87 -22.03 -1.01
CA ARG A 265 -20.47 -21.94 0.41
C ARG A 265 -19.19 -22.73 0.70
N SER A 266 -19.04 -23.92 0.12
CA SER A 266 -17.80 -24.69 0.23
C SER A 266 -16.62 -24.00 -0.47
N ALA A 267 -16.84 -23.44 -1.67
CA ALA A 267 -15.83 -22.67 -2.39
C ALA A 267 -15.37 -21.43 -1.61
N ARG A 268 -16.31 -20.70 -0.99
CA ARG A 268 -16.02 -19.57 -0.10
C ARG A 268 -15.20 -19.98 1.12
N ALA A 269 -15.54 -21.10 1.76
CA ALA A 269 -14.77 -21.62 2.89
C ALA A 269 -13.34 -22.01 2.47
N ALA A 270 -13.17 -22.59 1.29
CA ALA A 270 -11.86 -22.89 0.73
C ALA A 270 -11.04 -21.62 0.46
N LEU A 271 -11.65 -20.58 -0.12
CA LEU A 271 -11.00 -19.28 -0.32
C LEU A 271 -10.53 -18.67 1.01
N LEU A 272 -11.39 -18.66 2.03
CA LEU A 272 -11.04 -18.15 3.37
C LEU A 272 -9.84 -18.88 3.99
N SER A 273 -9.68 -20.17 3.72
CA SER A 273 -8.53 -20.96 4.19
C SER A 273 -7.28 -20.81 3.32
N GLY A 274 -7.43 -20.34 2.08
CA GLY A 274 -6.38 -20.18 1.09
C GLY A 274 -5.57 -18.90 1.25
N GLN A 275 -5.23 -18.53 2.48
CA GLN A 275 -4.44 -17.33 2.74
C GLN A 275 -2.99 -17.54 2.30
N VAL A 276 -2.51 -16.65 1.43
CA VAL A 276 -1.08 -16.60 1.06
C VAL A 276 -0.35 -15.59 1.94
N GLN A 277 0.95 -15.80 2.13
CA GLN A 277 1.80 -14.81 2.79
C GLN A 277 2.26 -13.77 1.76
N ILE A 278 2.36 -12.52 2.19
CA ILE A 278 3.08 -11.50 1.44
C ILE A 278 4.54 -11.96 1.42
N ARG A 279 5.08 -12.17 0.22
CA ARG A 279 6.47 -12.58 -0.01
C ARG A 279 7.26 -11.39 -0.49
#